data_AF-A0AAV6YGS7-F1
#
_entry.id   AF-A0AAV6YGS7-F1
#
_cell.length_a   1.000
_cell.length_b   1.000
_cell.length_c   1.000
_cell.angle_alpha   90.00
_cell.angle_beta   90.00
_cell.angle_gamma   90.00
#
_symmetry.space_group_name_H-M   'P 1'
#
loop_
_entity.id
_entity.type
_entity.pdbx_description
1 polymer ?
#
loop_
_entity_poly.entity_id
_entity_poly.type
_entity_poly.pdbx_seq_one_letter_code
_entity_poly.pdbx_strand_id
1 'polypeptide(L)'
;MCSRHVFQVKAALHYLKTFYETEKIPNFIPSEDPKWLQLMVYLRKNTGEARTLDVTFPHDFKTHKIYLFTKNEPNMSIKETENFYETFLHQNDVRQKIEIIPLSKVHTSMPWLKKNGTFLVDKRIHSDLLTQLGGYWRR
;
A
#
# COMPACT_ATOMS: atom_id res chain seq x y z
N MET A 1 -21.91 -24.93 -3.15
CA MET A 1 -20.78 -25.65 -2.50
C MET A 1 -19.68 -24.65 -2.17
N CYS A 2 -19.65 -24.08 -0.96
CA CYS A 2 -18.51 -23.23 -0.50
C CYS A 2 -18.46 -23.09 1.04
N SER A 3 -18.87 -24.13 1.78
CA SER A 3 -19.05 -24.05 3.23
C SER A 3 -17.81 -24.54 4.00
N ARG A 4 -17.23 -25.70 3.62
CA ARG A 4 -16.14 -26.34 4.39
C ARG A 4 -14.84 -25.51 4.46
N HIS A 5 -14.48 -24.81 3.39
CA HIS A 5 -13.24 -24.00 3.37
C HIS A 5 -13.33 -22.75 4.25
N VAL A 6 -14.50 -22.11 4.33
CA VAL A 6 -14.69 -20.91 5.16
C VAL A 6 -14.59 -21.26 6.65
N PHE A 7 -15.13 -22.41 7.06
CA PHE A 7 -15.02 -22.89 8.45
C PHE A 7 -13.56 -23.17 8.86
N GLN A 8 -12.78 -23.79 7.99
CA GLN A 8 -11.36 -24.07 8.26
C GLN A 8 -10.55 -22.78 8.42
N VAL A 9 -10.77 -21.80 7.53
CA VAL A 9 -10.09 -20.49 7.61
C VAL A 9 -10.48 -19.75 8.91
N LYS A 10 -11.76 -19.75 9.28
CA LYS A 10 -12.22 -19.12 10.53
C LYS A 10 -11.65 -19.80 11.77
N ALA A 11 -11.60 -21.12 11.78
CA ALA A 11 -11.01 -21.88 12.89
C ALA A 11 -9.52 -21.58 13.03
N ALA A 12 -8.77 -21.62 11.92
CA ALA A 12 -7.34 -21.27 11.91
C ALA A 12 -7.10 -19.83 12.39
N LEU A 13 -7.91 -18.87 11.94
CA LEU A 13 -7.83 -17.47 12.39
C LEU A 13 -8.11 -17.35 13.90
N HIS A 14 -9.10 -18.08 14.41
CA HIS A 14 -9.43 -18.09 15.83
C HIS A 14 -8.26 -18.62 16.66
N TYR A 15 -7.70 -19.77 16.29
CA TYR A 15 -6.52 -20.33 16.95
C TYR A 15 -5.33 -19.37 16.92
N LEU A 16 -5.07 -18.74 15.78
CA LEU A 16 -3.98 -17.78 15.64
C LEU A 16 -4.18 -16.53 16.52
N LYS A 17 -5.41 -16.02 16.58
CA LYS A 17 -5.75 -14.89 17.45
C LYS A 17 -5.53 -15.25 18.93
N THR A 18 -6.04 -16.39 19.36
CA THR A 18 -5.87 -16.88 20.74
C THR A 18 -4.38 -17.05 21.06
N PHE A 19 -3.62 -17.69 20.17
CA PHE A 19 -2.17 -17.86 20.31
C PHE A 19 -1.45 -16.51 20.52
N TYR A 20 -1.75 -15.50 19.71
CA TYR A 20 -1.17 -14.15 19.84
C TYR A 20 -1.58 -13.39 21.11
N GLU A 21 -2.70 -13.74 21.72
CA GLU A 21 -3.19 -13.17 22.97
C GLU A 21 -2.60 -13.90 24.19
N THR A 22 -2.27 -15.19 24.05
CA THR A 22 -1.77 -16.02 25.16
C THR A 22 -0.25 -16.16 25.23
N GLU A 23 0.49 -16.00 24.13
CA GLU A 23 1.94 -16.19 24.15
C GLU A 23 2.73 -14.92 24.52
N LYS A 24 3.52 -15.02 25.61
CA LYS A 24 4.75 -14.25 25.80
C LYS A 24 5.91 -15.01 25.15
N ILE A 25 6.03 -14.97 23.84
CA ILE A 25 7.14 -15.63 23.14
C ILE A 25 8.43 -14.84 23.47
N PRO A 26 9.48 -15.46 24.04
CA PRO A 26 10.70 -14.74 24.40
C PRO A 26 11.50 -14.22 23.18
N ASN A 27 11.19 -14.70 21.97
CA ASN A 27 11.84 -14.28 20.71
C ASN A 27 10.86 -13.80 19.62
N PHE A 28 9.55 -13.70 19.89
CA PHE A 28 8.69 -12.91 19.01
C PHE A 28 8.88 -11.48 19.44
N ILE A 29 9.85 -10.81 18.84
CA ILE A 29 9.92 -9.35 18.90
C ILE A 29 8.58 -8.89 18.33
N PRO A 30 7.65 -8.39 19.16
CA PRO A 30 6.45 -7.77 18.63
C PRO A 30 7.02 -6.54 17.94
N SER A 31 7.10 -6.58 16.62
CA SER A 31 7.34 -5.38 15.83
C SER A 31 6.38 -4.32 16.37
N GLU A 32 6.89 -3.12 16.65
CA GLU A 32 6.10 -1.99 17.14
C GLU A 32 5.00 -1.56 16.15
N ASP A 33 4.95 -2.20 14.97
CA ASP A 33 3.89 -2.05 13.98
C ASP A 33 2.68 -2.95 14.28
N PRO A 34 1.45 -2.52 13.91
CA PRO A 34 0.24 -3.31 14.10
C PRO A 34 0.44 -4.73 13.57
N LYS A 35 0.21 -5.74 14.44
CA LYS A 35 0.33 -7.18 14.13
C LYS A 35 -0.32 -7.47 12.78
N TRP A 36 0.51 -7.59 11.75
CA TRP A 36 0.04 -7.86 10.39
C TRP A 36 -0.21 -9.36 10.26
N LEU A 37 -1.43 -9.71 9.83
CA LEU A 37 -1.74 -11.08 9.46
C LEU A 37 -1.26 -11.30 8.02
N GLN A 38 -0.30 -12.20 7.83
CA GLN A 38 0.16 -12.61 6.50
C GLN A 38 -0.37 -13.99 6.12
N LEU A 39 -0.75 -14.13 4.85
CA LEU A 39 -1.07 -15.41 4.22
C LEU A 39 0.04 -15.73 3.21
N MET A 40 0.73 -16.84 3.43
CA MET A 40 1.73 -17.34 2.49
C MET A 40 1.06 -18.28 1.48
N VAL A 41 1.23 -18.01 0.19
CA VAL A 41 0.65 -18.80 -0.90
C VAL A 41 1.78 -19.47 -1.67
N TYR A 42 1.74 -20.80 -1.75
CA TYR A 42 2.67 -21.57 -2.57
C TYR A 42 2.04 -21.91 -3.92
N LEU A 43 2.65 -21.41 -4.99
CA LEU A 43 2.26 -21.75 -6.37
C LEU A 43 3.06 -22.97 -6.84
N ARG A 44 2.37 -24.03 -7.24
CA ARG A 44 3.00 -25.30 -7.68
C ARG A 44 3.75 -25.19 -9.01
N LYS A 45 3.41 -24.20 -9.86
CA LYS A 45 4.03 -23.99 -11.17
C LYS A 45 4.56 -22.57 -11.25
N ASN A 46 5.87 -22.44 -11.49
CA ASN A 46 6.50 -21.16 -11.72
C ASN A 46 6.13 -20.67 -13.13
N THR A 47 5.51 -19.50 -13.23
CA THR A 47 5.14 -18.89 -14.53
C THR A 47 6.31 -18.13 -15.16
N GLY A 48 7.47 -18.03 -14.51
CA GLY A 48 8.68 -17.36 -15.04
C GLY A 48 8.57 -15.82 -15.14
N GLU A 49 7.34 -15.30 -15.18
CA GLU A 49 7.04 -13.87 -15.22
C GLU A 49 6.51 -13.38 -13.88
N ALA A 50 7.09 -12.29 -13.38
CA ALA A 50 6.50 -11.52 -12.30
C ALA A 50 5.22 -10.85 -12.82
N ARG A 51 4.08 -11.15 -12.18
CA ARG A 51 2.79 -10.53 -12.48
C ARG A 51 2.25 -9.88 -11.23
N THR A 52 1.80 -8.64 -11.36
CA THR A 52 1.02 -7.95 -10.33
C THR A 52 -0.40 -8.47 -10.40
N LEU A 53 -0.94 -8.91 -9.27
CA LEU A 53 -2.34 -9.35 -9.15
C LEU A 53 -3.10 -8.27 -8.37
N ASP A 54 -4.07 -7.64 -9.02
CA ASP A 54 -5.00 -6.75 -8.36
C ASP A 54 -6.06 -7.60 -7.65
N VAL A 55 -5.99 -7.65 -6.32
CA VAL A 55 -6.96 -8.37 -5.49
C VAL A 55 -7.89 -7.35 -4.85
N THR A 56 -9.16 -7.35 -5.25
CA THR A 56 -10.20 -6.55 -4.59
C THR A 56 -10.65 -7.27 -3.34
N PHE A 57 -10.49 -6.63 -2.18
CA PHE A 57 -11.00 -7.15 -0.92
C PHE A 57 -12.42 -6.60 -0.68
N PRO A 58 -13.33 -7.41 -0.11
CA PRO A 58 -14.71 -6.98 0.18
C PRO A 58 -14.80 -6.05 1.40
N HIS A 59 -13.69 -5.83 2.10
CA HIS A 59 -13.56 -4.89 3.20
C HIS A 59 -12.54 -3.82 2.82
N ASP A 60 -12.89 -2.56 3.10
CA ASP A 60 -11.96 -1.46 2.90
C ASP A 60 -10.75 -1.65 3.82
N PHE A 61 -9.56 -1.58 3.24
CA PHE A 61 -8.37 -1.36 4.06
C PHE A 61 -8.50 0.01 4.69
N LYS A 62 -8.42 0.09 6.02
CA LYS A 62 -8.34 1.37 6.73
C LYS A 62 -7.00 2.05 6.43
N THR A 63 -6.89 2.67 5.26
CA THR A 63 -5.72 3.44 4.88
C THR A 63 -5.79 4.78 5.58
N HIS A 64 -4.97 4.99 6.61
CA HIS A 64 -4.99 6.20 7.42
C HIS A 64 -4.51 7.44 6.64
N LYS A 65 -3.58 7.25 5.69
CA LYS A 65 -3.08 8.30 4.79
C LYS A 65 -2.78 7.69 3.42
N ILE A 66 -3.19 8.39 2.37
CA ILE A 66 -2.91 8.03 0.99
C ILE A 66 -2.05 9.12 0.38
N TYR A 67 -0.97 8.71 -0.28
CA TYR A 67 -0.08 9.58 -1.03
C TYR A 67 -0.18 9.22 -2.51
N LEU A 68 -0.45 10.20 -3.37
CA LEU A 68 -0.55 10.01 -4.81
C LEU A 68 0.62 10.70 -5.50
N PHE A 69 1.51 9.90 -6.09
CA PHE A 69 2.60 10.42 -6.91
C PHE A 69 2.11 10.74 -8.31
N THR A 70 2.31 11.98 -8.72
CA THR A 70 1.82 12.50 -10.00
C THR A 70 2.95 13.05 -10.86
N LYS A 71 2.70 13.07 -12.17
CA LYS A 71 3.54 13.81 -13.09
C LYS A 71 3.38 15.31 -12.85
N ASN A 72 4.45 16.08 -13.02
CA ASN A 72 4.36 17.53 -13.12
C ASN A 72 3.61 17.89 -14.40
N GLU A 73 2.51 18.64 -14.29
CA GLU A 73 1.77 19.06 -15.47
C GLU A 73 2.56 20.15 -16.23
N PRO A 74 2.57 20.11 -17.57
CA PRO A 74 3.32 21.06 -18.37
C PRO A 74 2.77 22.47 -18.15
N ASN A 75 3.68 23.44 -18.00
CA ASN A 75 3.35 24.85 -17.76
C ASN A 75 2.64 25.13 -16.43
N MET A 76 2.64 24.18 -15.50
CA MET A 76 2.16 24.40 -14.13
C MET A 76 3.33 24.38 -13.16
N SER A 77 3.32 25.31 -12.21
CA SER A 77 4.16 25.20 -11.02
C SER A 77 3.76 23.99 -10.19
N ILE A 78 4.61 23.63 -9.24
CA ILE A 78 4.37 22.48 -8.36
C ILE A 78 3.07 22.65 -7.57
N LYS A 79 2.79 23.88 -7.08
CA LYS A 79 1.59 24.18 -6.31
C LYS A 79 0.32 24.15 -7.18
N GLU A 80 0.42 24.61 -8.43
CA GLU A 80 -0.67 24.54 -9.39
C GLU A 80 -0.97 23.09 -9.79
N THR A 81 0.07 22.27 -9.94
CA THR A 81 -0.08 20.82 -10.17
C THR A 81 -0.81 20.16 -9.00
N GLU A 82 -0.44 20.47 -7.75
CA GLU A 82 -1.13 19.95 -6.56
C GLU A 82 -2.61 20.33 -6.55
N ASN A 83 -2.92 21.62 -6.73
CA ASN A 83 -4.30 22.10 -6.78
C ASN A 83 -5.11 21.47 -7.92
N PHE A 84 -4.49 21.26 -9.09
CA PHE A 84 -5.12 20.60 -10.22
C PHE A 84 -5.58 19.19 -9.87
N TYR A 85 -4.68 18.37 -9.31
CA TYR A 85 -5.00 16.99 -8.91
C TYR A 85 -5.96 16.92 -7.73
N GLU A 86 -5.83 17.81 -6.74
CA GLU A 86 -6.80 17.91 -5.64
C GLU A 86 -8.21 18.22 -6.16
N THR A 87 -8.32 19.19 -7.08
CA THR A 87 -9.60 19.55 -7.71
C THR A 87 -10.15 18.41 -8.55
N PHE A 88 -9.29 17.74 -9.32
CA PHE A 88 -9.68 16.59 -10.15
C PHE A 88 -10.24 15.44 -9.30
N LEU A 89 -9.58 15.11 -8.18
CA LEU A 89 -10.05 14.07 -7.26
C LEU A 89 -11.40 14.45 -6.65
N HIS A 90 -11.56 15.71 -6.22
CA HIS A 90 -12.82 16.21 -5.69
C HIS A 90 -13.96 16.14 -6.71
N GLN A 91 -13.70 16.47 -7.98
CA GLN A 91 -14.69 16.39 -9.06
C GLN A 91 -15.15 14.94 -9.37
N ASN A 92 -14.29 13.96 -9.09
CA ASN A 92 -14.58 12.53 -9.30
C ASN A 92 -15.13 11.84 -8.03
N ASP A 93 -15.69 12.60 -7.09
CA ASP A 93 -16.27 12.13 -5.81
C ASP A 93 -15.29 11.31 -4.93
N VAL A 94 -13.98 11.58 -5.05
CA VAL A 94 -12.98 11.00 -4.15
C VAL A 94 -12.97 11.80 -2.84
N ARG A 95 -13.69 11.30 -1.84
CA ARG A 95 -13.85 11.96 -0.53
C ARG A 95 -12.68 11.77 0.43
N GLN A 96 -11.74 10.90 0.08
CA GLN A 96 -10.58 10.59 0.91
C GLN A 96 -9.54 11.70 0.78
N LYS A 97 -8.91 12.07 1.90
CA LYS A 97 -7.81 13.04 1.88
C LYS A 97 -6.55 12.36 1.32
N ILE A 98 -6.22 12.70 0.08
CA ILE A 98 -5.05 12.20 -0.63
C ILE A 98 -4.01 13.32 -0.70
N GLU A 99 -2.79 13.06 -0.26
CA GLU A 99 -1.66 13.99 -0.39
C GLU A 99 -1.03 13.83 -1.78
N ILE A 100 -1.10 14.89 -2.59
CA ILE A 100 -0.50 14.90 -3.93
C ILE A 100 1.00 15.17 -3.81
N ILE A 101 1.81 14.32 -4.43
CA ILE A 101 3.26 14.45 -4.47
C ILE A 101 3.71 14.48 -5.94
N PRO A 102 3.93 15.66 -6.51
CA PRO A 102 4.49 15.79 -7.85
C PRO A 102 5.91 15.22 -7.89
N LEU A 103 6.29 14.58 -9.00
CA LEU A 103 7.60 13.93 -9.16
C LEU A 103 8.78 14.88 -8.86
N SER A 104 8.66 16.17 -9.16
CA SER A 104 9.72 17.15 -8.86
C SER A 104 9.98 17.36 -7.36
N LYS A 105 9.00 17.04 -6.49
CA LYS A 105 9.14 17.11 -5.03
C LYS A 105 9.72 15.83 -4.43
N VAL A 106 9.74 14.73 -5.18
CA VAL A 106 10.20 13.43 -4.67
C VAL A 106 11.70 13.48 -4.41
N HIS A 107 12.14 13.05 -3.23
CA HIS A 107 13.55 12.90 -2.92
C HIS A 107 13.72 11.99 -1.69
N THR A 108 14.92 11.43 -1.52
CA THR A 108 15.19 10.37 -0.54
C THR A 108 15.10 10.81 0.93
N SER A 109 15.13 12.11 1.23
CA SER A 109 14.93 12.62 2.59
C SER A 109 13.47 12.94 2.94
N MET A 110 12.51 12.62 2.06
CA MET A 110 11.10 12.91 2.32
C MET A 110 10.59 12.13 3.54
N PRO A 111 9.89 12.80 4.50
CA PRO A 111 9.39 12.16 5.71
C PRO A 111 8.40 11.01 5.46
N TRP A 112 7.66 11.00 4.34
CA TRP A 112 6.68 9.95 4.04
C TRP A 112 7.31 8.61 3.68
N LEU A 113 8.58 8.56 3.25
CA LEU A 113 9.31 7.32 2.99
C LEU A 113 9.43 6.42 4.23
N LYS A 114 9.25 7.00 5.42
CA LYS A 114 9.33 6.30 6.71
C LYS A 114 7.97 6.20 7.41
N LYS A 115 6.87 6.61 6.76
CA LYS A 115 5.54 6.62 7.36
C LYS A 115 4.68 5.49 6.81
N ASN A 116 3.91 4.88 7.69
CA ASN A 116 2.86 3.92 7.30
C ASN A 116 1.76 4.65 6.52
N GLY A 117 1.55 4.27 5.27
CA GLY A 117 0.57 4.87 4.37
C GLY A 117 0.42 4.08 3.07
N THR A 118 -0.63 4.37 2.31
CA THR A 118 -0.84 3.76 1.00
C THR A 118 -0.30 4.69 -0.08
N PHE A 119 0.54 4.14 -0.95
CA PHE A 119 1.17 4.88 -2.02
C PHE A 119 0.54 4.50 -3.35
N LEU A 120 -0.03 5.48 -4.03
CA LEU A 120 -0.56 5.36 -5.38
C LEU A 120 0.40 6.07 -6.34
N VAL A 121 0.67 5.48 -7.48
CA VAL A 121 1.61 6.05 -8.46
C VAL A 121 0.95 6.14 -9.81
N ASP A 122 1.04 7.32 -10.42
CA ASP A 122 0.73 7.49 -11.82
C ASP A 122 1.69 6.64 -12.68
N LYS A 123 1.12 5.76 -13.50
CA LYS A 123 1.86 4.87 -14.40
C LYS A 123 2.90 5.60 -15.24
N ARG A 124 2.66 6.86 -15.62
CA ARG A 124 3.54 7.69 -16.45
C ARG A 124 4.90 7.98 -15.81
N ILE A 125 4.98 7.98 -14.47
CA ILE A 125 6.21 8.33 -13.73
C ILE A 125 6.82 7.14 -13.00
N HIS A 126 6.23 5.94 -13.11
CA HIS A 126 6.64 4.79 -12.31
C HIS A 126 8.13 4.43 -12.52
N SER A 127 8.62 4.49 -13.76
CA SER A 127 10.04 4.25 -14.08
C SER A 127 10.97 5.31 -13.48
N ASP A 128 10.54 6.58 -13.52
CA ASP A 128 11.34 7.71 -13.06
C ASP A 128 11.39 7.72 -11.53
N LEU A 129 10.27 7.42 -10.89
CA LEU A 129 10.15 7.25 -9.44
C LEU A 129 11.08 6.13 -8.93
N LEU A 130 11.11 4.99 -9.64
CA LEU A 130 12.03 3.89 -9.36
C LEU A 130 13.49 4.30 -9.49
N THR A 131 13.81 5.14 -10.48
CA THR A 131 15.17 5.64 -10.69
C THR A 131 15.59 6.59 -9.56
N GLN A 132 14.69 7.48 -9.16
CA GLN A 132 14.96 8.55 -8.19
C GLN A 132 14.99 8.04 -6.74
N LEU A 133 14.17 7.06 -6.38
CA LEU A 133 14.08 6.50 -5.04
C LEU A 133 14.84 5.17 -4.90
N GLY A 134 15.10 4.47 -6.00
CA GLY A 134 15.85 3.22 -6.01
C GLY A 134 15.30 2.18 -5.03
N GLY A 135 16.18 1.66 -4.17
CA GLY A 135 15.83 0.64 -3.17
C GLY A 135 14.87 1.12 -2.09
N TYR A 136 14.69 2.44 -1.89
CA TYR A 136 13.74 2.96 -0.91
C TYR A 136 12.29 2.77 -1.35
N TRP A 137 12.04 2.66 -2.65
CA TRP A 137 10.69 2.44 -3.19
C TRP A 137 10.26 0.96 -3.17
N ARG A 138 11.21 0.02 -3.19
CA ARG A 138 10.94 -1.43 -3.25
C ARG A 138 10.70 -2.06 -1.87
N ARG A 139 10.52 -1.26 -0.82
CA ARG A 139 10.33 -1.74 0.56
C ARG A 139 8.88 -1.90 0.91
#